data_AF-A0A0Q9YMD5-F1
#
_entry.id   AF-A0A0Q9YMD5-F1
#
_cell.length_a   1.000
_cell.length_b   1.000
_cell.length_c   1.000
_cell.angle_alpha   90.00
_cell.angle_beta   90.00
_cell.angle_gamma   90.00
#
_symmetry.space_group_name_H-M   'P 1'
#
loop_
_entity.id
_entity.type
_entity.pdbx_description
1 polymer ?
#
loop_
_entity_poly.entity_id
_entity_poly.type
_entity_poly.pdbx_seq_one_letter_code
_entity_poly.pdbx_strand_id
1 'polypeptide(L)'
;MSLSGPFSLALFKQLYQLKQFRAAATLLSHATNIKEAKEIYELITKTIQTNCWQSFLSNPHLNPFIYHDELCEMLERLLKAMVRELKSAQLTDFDRAQHVVRNLQQTVVLIAKNPQWCRVLSYSYFVPLISTNPFLAHYVTTDPNFFVHLDSVQIAKILALEPFKARNLLLRINSLIFNDEENAHWAEDTLRYLLVRNLEAQSMMLEKVQFHDFLEITFLYFEENRAFAMEVLKNKLLCREWLKCNEAYKHPLLTAQDYIALSKWHANDPGLSAQYVRLSTQSMKNVIENMQMLTLSESTEAELLTPANTMIVEMKPVVNAEKQKEPLQVNKGDKKEGPAILR
;
A
#
# COMPACT_ATOMS: atom_id res chain seq x y z
N MET A 1 3.44 38.47 -36.53
CA MET A 1 4.67 39.09 -36.02
C MET A 1 5.32 38.12 -35.05
N SER A 2 6.49 37.56 -35.38
CA SER A 2 7.22 36.68 -34.46
C SER A 2 8.00 37.53 -33.45
N LEU A 3 7.64 37.44 -32.18
CA LEU A 3 8.40 38.00 -31.08
C LEU A 3 9.60 37.08 -30.80
N SER A 4 10.65 37.17 -31.60
CA SER A 4 11.91 36.41 -31.42
C SER A 4 13.02 37.30 -30.84
N GLY A 5 12.67 38.18 -29.91
CA GLY A 5 13.62 39.03 -29.18
C GLY A 5 14.04 38.42 -27.84
N PRO A 6 15.17 38.86 -27.25
CA PRO A 6 15.58 38.44 -25.92
C PRO A 6 14.51 38.82 -24.87
N PHE A 7 14.39 38.02 -23.82
CA PHE A 7 13.47 38.30 -22.72
C PHE A 7 13.73 39.68 -22.12
N SER A 8 12.66 40.43 -21.85
CA SER A 8 12.70 41.70 -21.13
C SER A 8 11.56 41.75 -20.13
N LEU A 9 11.90 41.85 -18.85
CA LEU A 9 10.91 41.96 -17.77
C LEU A 9 10.02 43.21 -17.91
N ALA A 10 10.59 44.32 -18.38
CA ALA A 10 9.82 45.55 -18.62
C ALA A 10 8.77 45.35 -19.74
N LEU A 11 9.16 44.71 -20.84
CA LEU A 11 8.24 44.37 -21.93
C LEU A 11 7.19 43.37 -21.46
N PHE A 12 7.56 42.36 -20.67
CA PHE A 12 6.62 41.41 -20.09
C PHE A 12 5.56 42.11 -19.23
N LYS A 13 5.98 42.99 -18.30
CA LYS A 13 5.06 43.78 -17.46
C LYS A 13 4.10 44.61 -18.31
N GLN A 14 4.61 45.26 -19.35
CA GLN A 14 3.79 46.06 -20.27
C GLN A 14 2.75 45.19 -20.99
N LEU A 15 3.16 44.07 -21.58
CA LEU A 15 2.25 43.15 -22.28
C LEU A 15 1.18 42.59 -21.33
N TYR A 16 1.57 42.26 -20.09
CA TYR A 16 0.66 41.75 -19.07
C TYR A 16 -0.36 42.81 -18.63
N GLN A 17 0.07 44.05 -18.40
CA GLN A 17 -0.81 45.18 -18.06
C GLN A 17 -1.79 45.52 -19.20
N LEU A 18 -1.33 45.44 -20.45
CA LEU A 18 -2.16 45.60 -21.65
C LEU A 18 -3.06 44.40 -21.96
N LYS A 19 -3.10 43.38 -21.07
CA LYS A 19 -3.87 42.14 -21.22
C LYS A 19 -3.53 41.34 -22.49
N GLN A 20 -2.33 41.54 -23.04
CA GLN A 20 -1.82 40.79 -24.19
C GLN A 20 -1.20 39.47 -23.74
N PHE A 21 -1.98 38.64 -23.04
CA PHE A 21 -1.48 37.46 -22.31
C PHE A 21 -0.84 36.39 -23.19
N ARG A 22 -1.25 36.27 -24.46
CA ARG A 22 -0.59 35.36 -25.42
C ARG A 22 0.83 35.82 -25.73
N ALA A 23 1.01 37.10 -26.04
CA ALA A 23 2.34 37.67 -26.29
C ALA A 23 3.22 37.62 -25.03
N ALA A 24 2.63 37.93 -23.86
CA ALA A 24 3.32 37.82 -22.58
C ALA A 24 3.77 36.37 -22.28
N ALA A 25 2.93 35.38 -22.55
CA ALA A 25 3.24 33.96 -22.40
C ALA A 25 4.39 33.52 -23.34
N THR A 26 4.34 33.93 -24.62
CA THR A 26 5.44 33.69 -25.57
C THR A 26 6.73 34.35 -25.10
N LEU A 27 6.68 35.54 -24.51
CA LEU A 27 7.89 36.16 -23.96
C LEU A 27 8.45 35.35 -22.78
N LEU A 28 7.59 34.92 -21.85
CA LEU A 28 7.98 34.09 -20.70
C LEU A 28 8.68 32.79 -21.08
N SER A 29 8.29 32.13 -22.17
CA SER A 29 8.95 30.90 -22.61
C SER A 29 10.42 31.10 -23.01
N HIS A 30 10.84 32.34 -23.26
CA HIS A 30 12.22 32.70 -23.61
C HIS A 30 13.00 33.31 -22.44
N ALA A 31 12.42 33.37 -21.23
CA ALA A 31 13.11 33.90 -20.06
C ALA A 31 14.28 32.98 -19.65
N THR A 32 15.46 33.55 -19.46
CA THR A 32 16.69 32.82 -19.08
C THR A 32 17.25 33.28 -17.73
N ASN A 33 16.84 34.48 -17.25
CA ASN A 33 17.35 35.05 -16.02
C ASN A 33 16.57 34.57 -14.79
N ILE A 34 17.21 33.68 -14.03
CA ILE A 34 16.69 33.14 -12.77
C ILE A 34 16.31 34.26 -11.78
N LYS A 35 17.06 35.38 -11.73
CA LYS A 35 16.80 36.47 -10.76
C LYS A 35 15.44 37.14 -10.94
N GLU A 36 14.86 37.07 -12.13
CA GLU A 36 13.58 37.71 -12.48
C GLU A 36 12.38 36.80 -12.17
N ALA A 37 12.61 35.52 -11.88
CA ALA A 37 11.56 34.52 -11.70
C ALA A 37 10.60 34.86 -10.54
N LYS A 38 11.13 35.33 -9.41
CA LYS A 38 10.31 35.71 -8.25
C LYS A 38 9.36 36.86 -8.58
N GLU A 39 9.86 37.89 -9.25
CA GLU A 39 9.04 39.05 -9.63
C GLU A 39 7.98 38.68 -10.68
N ILE A 40 8.33 37.79 -11.62
CA ILE A 40 7.36 37.24 -12.59
C ILE A 40 6.28 36.44 -11.85
N TYR A 41 6.67 35.58 -10.90
CA TYR A 41 5.74 34.80 -10.08
C TYR A 41 4.75 35.71 -9.32
N GLU A 42 5.26 36.73 -8.62
CA GLU A 42 4.43 37.71 -7.91
C GLU A 42 3.47 38.49 -8.84
N LEU A 43 3.84 38.67 -10.12
CA LEU A 43 2.96 39.29 -11.10
C LEU A 43 1.86 38.35 -11.57
N ILE A 44 2.20 37.12 -11.96
CA ILE A 44 1.25 36.16 -12.55
C ILE A 44 0.33 35.51 -11.50
N THR A 45 0.72 35.54 -10.23
CA THR A 45 -0.13 35.04 -9.12
C THR A 45 -1.34 35.91 -8.86
N LYS A 46 -1.27 37.22 -9.13
CA LYS A 46 -2.37 38.17 -8.88
C LYS A 46 -3.61 37.86 -9.72
N THR A 47 -3.43 37.36 -10.94
CA THR A 47 -4.55 36.91 -11.79
C THR A 47 -4.22 35.61 -12.49
N ILE A 48 -5.12 34.63 -12.39
CA ILE A 48 -4.93 33.32 -13.01
C ILE A 48 -5.10 33.44 -14.52
N GLN A 49 -3.98 33.64 -15.21
CA GLN A 49 -3.89 33.63 -16.67
C GLN A 49 -3.22 32.33 -17.11
N THR A 50 -4.02 31.35 -17.56
CA THR A 50 -3.56 29.98 -17.84
C THR A 50 -2.36 29.94 -18.76
N ASN A 51 -2.34 30.72 -19.84
CA ASN A 51 -1.24 30.70 -20.80
C ASN A 51 0.09 31.18 -20.19
N CYS A 52 0.03 32.20 -19.33
CA CYS A 52 1.20 32.72 -18.62
C CYS A 52 1.70 31.72 -17.59
N TRP A 53 0.79 31.09 -16.83
CA TRP A 53 1.13 30.02 -15.89
C TRP A 53 1.76 28.81 -16.57
N GLN A 54 1.15 28.31 -17.65
CA GLN A 54 1.70 27.18 -18.40
C GLN A 54 3.11 27.50 -18.94
N SER A 55 3.31 28.72 -19.46
CA SER A 55 4.63 29.15 -19.96
C SER A 55 5.66 29.32 -18.85
N PHE A 56 5.23 29.83 -17.69
CA PHE A 56 6.06 29.96 -16.50
C PHE A 56 6.52 28.58 -16.00
N LEU A 57 5.58 27.67 -15.78
CA LEU A 57 5.85 26.33 -15.24
C LEU A 57 6.67 25.46 -16.21
N SER A 58 6.50 25.67 -17.52
CA SER A 58 7.26 24.94 -18.54
C SER A 58 8.68 25.48 -18.73
N ASN A 59 9.03 26.62 -18.12
CA ASN A 59 10.35 27.21 -18.25
C ASN A 59 11.26 26.81 -17.07
N PRO A 60 12.31 26.00 -17.29
CA PRO A 60 13.17 25.51 -16.21
C PRO A 60 13.92 26.63 -15.46
N HIS A 61 14.15 27.79 -16.08
CA HIS A 61 14.83 28.92 -15.42
C HIS A 61 13.94 29.67 -14.42
N LEU A 62 12.62 29.49 -14.50
CA LEU A 62 11.65 30.19 -13.66
C LEU A 62 11.17 29.35 -12.46
N ASN A 63 11.41 28.04 -12.52
CA ASN A 63 10.96 27.05 -11.55
C ASN A 63 11.75 26.97 -10.21
N PRO A 64 13.02 27.40 -10.06
CA PRO A 64 13.80 27.15 -8.84
C PRO A 64 13.25 27.77 -7.54
N PHE A 65 12.30 28.70 -7.61
CA PHE A 65 11.83 29.47 -6.46
C PHE A 65 10.44 29.08 -5.96
N ILE A 66 9.80 28.08 -6.56
CA ILE A 66 8.47 27.65 -6.11
C ILE A 66 8.64 26.62 -5.00
N TYR A 67 8.34 27.02 -3.76
CA TYR A 67 8.36 26.12 -2.60
C TYR A 67 6.98 25.55 -2.33
N HIS A 68 6.88 24.77 -1.24
CA HIS A 68 5.68 24.04 -0.87
C HIS A 68 4.45 24.94 -0.75
N ASP A 69 4.56 26.04 -0.01
CA ASP A 69 3.42 26.91 0.28
C ASP A 69 2.93 27.64 -0.98
N GLU A 70 3.85 28.07 -1.84
CA GLU A 70 3.55 28.65 -3.15
C GLU A 70 2.85 27.67 -4.09
N LEU A 71 3.27 26.39 -4.08
CA LEU A 71 2.65 25.33 -4.87
C LEU A 71 1.24 25.01 -4.36
N CYS A 72 1.05 24.85 -3.05
CA CYS A 72 -0.24 24.62 -2.42
C CYS A 72 -1.21 25.76 -2.71
N GLU A 73 -0.79 27.00 -2.49
CA GLU A 73 -1.60 28.19 -2.77
C GLU A 73 -1.98 28.28 -4.25
N MET A 74 -1.02 28.03 -5.15
CA MET A 74 -1.30 28.01 -6.60
C MET A 74 -2.34 26.94 -6.94
N LEU A 75 -2.20 25.72 -6.45
CA LEU A 75 -3.14 24.63 -6.71
C LEU A 75 -4.54 24.96 -6.18
N GLU A 76 -4.65 25.49 -4.97
CA GLU A 76 -5.94 25.93 -4.43
C GLU A 76 -6.60 27.03 -5.29
N ARG A 77 -5.81 28.01 -5.72
CA ARG A 77 -6.28 29.09 -6.60
C ARG A 77 -6.77 28.54 -7.94
N LEU A 78 -6.04 27.60 -8.54
CA LEU A 78 -6.43 26.91 -9.77
C LEU A 78 -7.75 26.13 -9.58
N LEU A 79 -7.90 25.41 -8.47
CA LEU A 79 -9.13 24.66 -8.12
C LEU A 79 -10.32 25.59 -7.91
N LYS A 80 -10.15 26.67 -7.14
CA LYS A 80 -11.20 27.69 -6.94
C LYS A 80 -11.63 28.32 -8.26
N ALA A 81 -10.68 28.59 -9.16
CA ALA A 81 -10.99 29.09 -10.50
C ALA A 81 -11.75 28.07 -11.35
N MET A 82 -11.34 26.80 -11.37
CA MET A 82 -12.05 25.75 -12.09
C MET A 82 -13.52 25.65 -11.64
N VAL A 83 -13.76 25.62 -10.33
CA VAL A 83 -15.13 25.56 -9.78
C VAL A 83 -15.95 26.80 -10.18
N ARG A 84 -15.34 28.00 -10.15
CA ARG A 84 -16.02 29.23 -10.56
C ARG A 84 -16.42 29.20 -12.03
N GLU A 85 -15.50 28.81 -12.91
CA GLU A 85 -15.75 28.76 -14.36
C GLU A 85 -16.79 27.69 -14.72
N LEU A 86 -16.77 26.54 -14.03
CA LEU A 86 -17.82 25.51 -14.19
C LEU A 86 -19.20 26.01 -13.78
N LYS A 87 -19.30 26.79 -12.70
CA LYS A 87 -20.57 27.41 -12.29
C LYS A 87 -21.04 28.48 -13.29
N SER A 88 -20.14 29.28 -13.85
CA SER A 88 -20.52 30.27 -14.87
C SER A 88 -20.89 29.64 -16.21
N ALA A 89 -20.33 28.48 -16.56
CA ALA A 89 -20.69 27.73 -17.78
C ALA A 89 -22.18 27.36 -17.83
N GLN A 90 -22.81 27.18 -16.65
CA GLN A 90 -24.24 26.90 -16.52
C GLN A 90 -25.11 28.14 -16.78
N LEU A 91 -24.52 29.34 -16.77
CA LEU A 91 -25.22 30.62 -16.84
C LEU A 91 -24.99 31.35 -18.18
N THR A 92 -23.79 31.26 -18.77
CA THR A 92 -23.43 31.90 -20.07
C THR A 92 -22.24 31.22 -20.75
N ASP A 93 -22.28 31.13 -22.10
CA ASP A 93 -21.20 30.73 -23.02
C ASP A 93 -20.39 29.49 -22.56
N PHE A 94 -21.05 28.34 -22.64
CA PHE A 94 -20.57 27.03 -22.20
C PHE A 94 -19.22 26.64 -22.83
N ASP A 95 -19.05 26.84 -24.14
CA ASP A 95 -17.85 26.40 -24.87
C ASP A 95 -16.60 27.16 -24.40
N ARG A 96 -16.74 28.47 -24.17
CA ARG A 96 -15.66 29.28 -23.64
C ARG A 96 -15.27 28.84 -22.23
N ALA A 97 -16.25 28.63 -21.36
CA ALA A 97 -15.99 28.21 -19.98
C ALA A 97 -15.32 26.83 -19.94
N GLN A 98 -15.76 25.88 -20.76
CA GLN A 98 -15.11 24.58 -20.91
C GLN A 98 -13.65 24.71 -21.36
N HIS A 99 -13.37 25.57 -22.34
CA HIS A 99 -12.00 25.81 -22.79
C HIS A 99 -11.10 26.37 -21.67
N VAL A 100 -11.60 27.28 -20.84
CA VAL A 100 -10.85 27.81 -19.69
C VAL A 100 -10.59 26.71 -18.65
N VAL A 101 -11.60 25.93 -18.29
CA VAL A 101 -11.48 24.81 -17.34
C VAL A 101 -10.44 23.80 -17.83
N ARG A 102 -10.47 23.45 -19.11
CA ARG A 102 -9.48 22.55 -19.72
C ARG A 102 -8.05 23.06 -19.55
N ASN A 103 -7.81 24.36 -19.77
CA ASN A 103 -6.47 24.94 -19.61
C ASN A 103 -6.01 24.97 -18.15
N LEU A 104 -6.92 25.23 -17.20
CA LEU A 104 -6.65 25.13 -15.77
C LEU A 104 -6.28 23.70 -15.37
N GLN A 105 -7.05 22.70 -15.84
CA GLN A 105 -6.76 21.28 -15.62
C GLN A 105 -5.40 20.87 -16.17
N GLN A 106 -5.04 21.33 -17.37
CA GLN A 106 -3.70 21.10 -17.95
C GLN A 106 -2.58 21.74 -17.14
N THR A 107 -2.84 22.90 -16.52
CA THR A 107 -1.85 23.56 -15.63
C THR A 107 -1.55 22.68 -14.42
N VAL A 108 -2.57 22.06 -13.81
CA VAL A 108 -2.37 21.08 -12.73
C VAL A 108 -1.56 19.88 -13.20
N VAL A 109 -1.79 19.39 -14.43
CA VAL A 109 -1.00 18.28 -15.00
C VAL A 109 0.47 18.67 -15.21
N LEU A 110 0.76 19.90 -15.64
CA LEU A 110 2.14 20.37 -15.73
C LEU A 110 2.85 20.35 -14.38
N ILE A 111 2.12 20.67 -13.31
CA ILE A 111 2.67 20.61 -11.95
C ILE A 111 2.97 19.15 -11.58
N ALA A 112 2.01 18.25 -11.81
CA ALA A 112 2.14 16.82 -11.53
C ALA A 112 3.23 16.11 -12.37
N LYS A 113 3.57 16.66 -13.54
CA LYS A 113 4.63 16.15 -14.42
C LYS A 113 6.04 16.50 -13.96
N ASN A 114 6.19 17.43 -13.01
CA ASN A 114 7.49 17.85 -12.52
C ASN A 114 7.86 17.05 -11.26
N PRO A 115 8.85 16.13 -11.32
CA PRO A 115 9.21 15.29 -10.17
C PRO A 115 9.66 16.09 -8.96
N GLN A 116 10.28 17.26 -9.15
CA GLN A 116 10.71 18.12 -8.05
C GLN A 116 9.50 18.65 -7.27
N TRP A 117 8.45 19.10 -7.95
CA TRP A 117 7.25 19.60 -7.30
C TRP A 117 6.42 18.47 -6.69
N CYS A 118 6.38 17.31 -7.33
CA CYS A 118 5.77 16.12 -6.74
C CYS A 118 6.49 15.67 -5.47
N ARG A 119 7.82 15.78 -5.39
CA ARG A 119 8.56 15.52 -4.14
C ARG A 119 8.26 16.55 -3.05
N VAL A 120 8.10 17.82 -3.43
CA VAL A 120 7.75 18.90 -2.49
C VAL A 120 6.34 18.68 -1.93
N LEU A 121 5.35 18.37 -2.78
CA LEU A 121 3.94 18.21 -2.38
C LEU A 121 3.57 16.81 -1.90
N SER A 122 4.42 15.81 -2.14
CA SER A 122 4.06 14.38 -2.27
C SER A 122 3.20 14.07 -3.49
N TYR A 123 3.49 12.94 -4.15
CA TYR A 123 2.69 12.39 -5.24
C TYR A 123 1.24 12.11 -4.80
N SER A 124 1.05 11.73 -3.54
CA SER A 124 -0.26 11.44 -2.96
C SER A 124 -1.19 12.68 -2.92
N TYR A 125 -0.64 13.90 -2.96
CA TYR A 125 -1.40 15.15 -2.97
C TYR A 125 -2.33 15.26 -4.19
N PHE A 126 -1.94 14.67 -5.32
CA PHE A 126 -2.69 14.73 -6.56
C PHE A 126 -3.85 13.73 -6.63
N VAL A 127 -3.85 12.69 -5.77
CA VAL A 127 -4.85 11.62 -5.82
C VAL A 127 -6.28 12.13 -5.60
N PRO A 128 -6.58 13.00 -4.61
CA PRO A 128 -7.94 13.55 -4.47
C PRO A 128 -8.39 14.38 -5.68
N LEU A 129 -7.44 15.00 -6.39
CA LEU A 129 -7.72 15.92 -7.49
C LEU A 129 -8.17 15.21 -8.78
N ILE A 130 -7.87 13.91 -8.94
CA ILE A 130 -8.16 13.16 -10.17
C ILE A 130 -9.66 13.12 -10.49
N SER A 131 -10.51 13.07 -9.45
CA SER A 131 -11.98 13.06 -9.56
C SER A 131 -12.54 14.30 -10.29
N THR A 132 -11.82 15.41 -10.24
CA THR A 132 -12.22 16.69 -10.85
C THR A 132 -11.37 17.07 -12.06
N ASN A 133 -10.36 16.26 -12.39
CA ASN A 133 -9.40 16.51 -13.46
C ASN A 133 -9.11 15.23 -14.24
N PRO A 134 -9.85 14.96 -15.34
CA PRO A 134 -9.68 13.74 -16.12
C PRO A 134 -8.33 13.65 -16.84
N PHE A 135 -7.69 14.79 -17.14
CA PHE A 135 -6.34 14.82 -17.70
C PHE A 135 -5.31 14.35 -16.68
N LEU A 136 -5.45 14.79 -15.43
CA LEU A 136 -4.62 14.31 -14.33
C LEU A 136 -4.87 12.83 -14.07
N ALA A 137 -6.14 12.40 -14.04
CA ALA A 137 -6.48 11.00 -13.89
C ALA A 137 -5.84 10.11 -14.97
N HIS A 138 -5.83 10.56 -16.22
CA HIS A 138 -5.15 9.86 -17.31
C HIS A 138 -3.63 9.80 -17.08
N TYR A 139 -3.00 10.93 -16.74
CA TYR A 139 -1.57 10.99 -16.49
C TYR A 139 -1.16 10.07 -15.33
N VAL A 140 -1.83 10.17 -14.18
CA VAL A 140 -1.53 9.41 -12.96
C VAL A 140 -1.64 7.89 -13.16
N THR A 141 -2.55 7.44 -14.02
CA THR A 141 -2.80 6.01 -14.27
C THR A 141 -1.94 5.44 -15.41
N THR A 142 -1.21 6.28 -16.13
CA THR A 142 -0.42 5.86 -17.29
C THR A 142 1.06 6.07 -17.13
N ASP A 143 1.51 7.09 -16.39
CA ASP A 143 2.92 7.38 -16.23
C ASP A 143 3.55 6.55 -15.10
N PRO A 144 4.44 5.58 -15.42
CA PRO A 144 5.09 4.75 -14.39
C PRO A 144 5.90 5.60 -13.41
N ASN A 145 6.56 6.65 -13.90
CA ASN A 145 7.32 7.59 -13.06
C ASN A 145 6.44 8.40 -12.07
N PHE A 146 5.12 8.29 -12.17
CA PHE A 146 4.20 8.86 -11.20
C PHE A 146 3.71 7.80 -10.21
N PHE A 147 3.09 6.74 -10.71
CA PHE A 147 2.36 5.83 -9.82
C PHE A 147 3.27 4.95 -8.96
N VAL A 148 4.54 4.71 -9.34
CA VAL A 148 5.51 3.99 -8.49
C VAL A 148 5.84 4.73 -7.19
N HIS A 149 5.57 6.03 -7.13
CA HIS A 149 5.74 6.84 -5.92
C HIS A 149 4.51 6.85 -5.01
N LEU A 150 3.47 6.10 -5.36
CA LEU A 150 2.26 5.96 -4.56
C LEU A 150 2.30 4.67 -3.75
N ASP A 151 1.77 4.70 -2.53
CA ASP A 151 1.56 3.48 -1.75
C ASP A 151 0.35 2.69 -2.27
N SER A 152 0.23 1.44 -1.83
CA SER A 152 -0.85 0.54 -2.26
C SER A 152 -2.25 1.04 -1.86
N VAL A 153 -2.36 1.84 -0.79
CA VAL A 153 -3.62 2.46 -0.36
C VAL A 153 -4.05 3.54 -1.36
N GLN A 154 -3.11 4.32 -1.86
CA GLN A 154 -3.33 5.39 -2.81
C GLN A 154 -3.65 4.83 -4.19
N ILE A 155 -2.99 3.74 -4.62
CA ILE A 155 -3.38 3.00 -5.81
C ILE A 155 -4.82 2.47 -5.68
N ALA A 156 -5.19 1.87 -4.54
CA ALA A 156 -6.56 1.41 -4.31
C ALA A 156 -7.59 2.55 -4.42
N LYS A 157 -7.26 3.75 -3.93
CA LYS A 157 -8.09 4.94 -4.08
C LYS A 157 -8.22 5.37 -5.55
N ILE A 158 -7.14 5.30 -6.33
CA ILE A 158 -7.19 5.60 -7.77
C ILE A 158 -8.12 4.63 -8.48
N LEU A 159 -8.03 3.32 -8.20
CA LEU A 159 -8.91 2.33 -8.82
C LEU A 159 -10.39 2.61 -8.52
N ALA A 160 -10.72 2.97 -7.27
CA ALA A 160 -12.08 3.30 -6.88
C ALA A 160 -12.60 4.58 -7.56
N LEU A 161 -11.73 5.54 -7.87
CA LEU A 161 -12.08 6.79 -8.56
C LEU A 161 -12.14 6.62 -10.08
N GLU A 162 -11.36 5.68 -10.65
CA GLU A 162 -11.20 5.48 -12.09
C GLU A 162 -11.36 3.99 -12.48
N PRO A 163 -12.52 3.36 -12.24
CA PRO A 163 -12.71 1.92 -12.44
C PRO A 163 -12.50 1.48 -13.90
N PHE A 164 -12.82 2.37 -14.87
CA PHE A 164 -12.61 2.09 -16.29
C PHE A 164 -11.13 2.01 -16.70
N LYS A 165 -10.23 2.58 -15.88
CA LYS A 165 -8.78 2.53 -16.11
C LYS A 165 -8.08 1.47 -15.26
N ALA A 166 -8.80 0.88 -14.29
CA ALA A 166 -8.25 -0.08 -13.34
C ALA A 166 -7.48 -1.20 -14.02
N ARG A 167 -8.06 -1.82 -15.06
CA ARG A 167 -7.41 -2.90 -15.82
C ARG A 167 -6.04 -2.49 -16.37
N ASN A 168 -5.97 -1.35 -17.03
CA ASN A 168 -4.73 -0.90 -17.66
C ASN A 168 -3.67 -0.54 -16.62
N LEU A 169 -4.07 0.06 -15.50
CA LEU A 169 -3.16 0.34 -14.40
C LEU A 169 -2.62 -0.96 -13.78
N LEU A 170 -3.49 -1.92 -13.46
CA LEU A 170 -3.08 -3.21 -12.90
C LEU A 170 -2.14 -3.98 -13.83
N LEU A 171 -2.41 -3.99 -15.14
CA LEU A 171 -1.53 -4.63 -16.12
C LEU A 171 -0.16 -3.94 -16.20
N ARG A 172 -0.12 -2.60 -16.09
CA ARG A 172 1.16 -1.86 -16.03
C ARG A 172 1.94 -2.21 -14.77
N ILE A 173 1.29 -2.23 -13.60
CA ILE A 173 1.94 -2.64 -12.35
C ILE A 173 2.45 -4.09 -12.47
N ASN A 174 1.64 -5.00 -12.99
CA ASN A 174 2.05 -6.40 -13.21
C ASN A 174 3.26 -6.52 -14.15
N SER A 175 3.34 -5.67 -15.19
CA SER A 175 4.49 -5.66 -16.08
C SER A 175 5.78 -5.19 -15.39
N LEU A 176 5.71 -4.37 -14.33
CA LEU A 176 6.90 -3.93 -13.60
C LEU A 176 7.57 -5.07 -12.83
N ILE A 177 6.81 -6.06 -12.35
CA ILE A 177 7.35 -7.23 -11.63
C ILE A 177 8.43 -7.94 -12.45
N PHE A 178 8.22 -8.06 -13.77
CA PHE A 178 9.07 -8.86 -14.66
C PHE A 178 10.02 -8.03 -15.53
N ASN A 179 9.79 -6.71 -15.65
CA ASN A 179 10.53 -5.85 -16.58
C ASN A 179 11.28 -4.70 -15.89
N ASP A 180 11.14 -4.52 -14.58
CA ASP A 180 11.75 -3.41 -13.85
C ASP A 180 12.21 -3.86 -12.45
N GLU A 181 13.50 -4.21 -12.33
CA GLU A 181 14.09 -4.70 -11.09
C GLU A 181 13.99 -3.69 -9.93
N GLU A 182 14.04 -2.38 -10.21
CA GLU A 182 13.98 -1.34 -9.18
C GLU A 182 12.59 -1.28 -8.53
N ASN A 183 11.55 -1.44 -9.35
CA ASN A 183 10.16 -1.30 -8.92
C ASN A 183 9.42 -2.63 -8.71
N ALA A 184 10.07 -3.78 -8.95
CA ALA A 184 9.45 -5.10 -8.86
C ALA A 184 8.85 -5.37 -7.47
N HIS A 185 9.61 -5.13 -6.40
CA HIS A 185 9.13 -5.34 -5.03
C HIS A 185 7.92 -4.47 -4.69
N TRP A 186 7.97 -3.17 -5.06
CA TRP A 186 6.83 -2.27 -4.88
C TRP A 186 5.58 -2.76 -5.64
N ALA A 187 5.77 -3.25 -6.87
CA ALA A 187 4.69 -3.74 -7.71
C ALA A 187 4.06 -5.01 -7.13
N GLU A 188 4.87 -5.96 -6.67
CA GLU A 188 4.38 -7.17 -5.99
C GLU A 188 3.57 -6.83 -4.74
N ASP A 189 4.12 -6.01 -3.84
CA ASP A 189 3.45 -5.64 -2.59
C ASP A 189 2.14 -4.89 -2.86
N THR A 190 2.15 -4.02 -3.87
CA THR A 190 0.95 -3.30 -4.30
C THR A 190 -0.11 -4.23 -4.87
N LEU A 191 0.23 -5.15 -5.78
CA LEU A 191 -0.75 -6.09 -6.30
C LEU A 191 -1.25 -7.06 -5.23
N ARG A 192 -0.39 -7.54 -4.31
CA ARG A 192 -0.81 -8.38 -3.18
C ARG A 192 -1.79 -7.65 -2.26
N TYR A 193 -1.50 -6.39 -1.93
CA TYR A 193 -2.41 -5.53 -1.16
C TYR A 193 -3.77 -5.41 -1.86
N LEU A 194 -3.76 -5.11 -3.16
CA LEU A 194 -4.97 -4.93 -3.96
C LEU A 194 -5.76 -6.24 -4.09
N LEU A 195 -5.08 -7.38 -4.26
CA LEU A 195 -5.70 -8.70 -4.38
C LEU A 195 -6.52 -9.05 -3.13
N VAL A 196 -6.00 -8.70 -1.95
CA VAL A 196 -6.65 -8.99 -0.67
C VAL A 196 -7.74 -7.98 -0.33
N ARG A 197 -7.51 -6.69 -0.64
CA ARG A 197 -8.29 -5.58 -0.04
C ARG A 197 -9.14 -4.78 -1.03
N ASN A 198 -9.01 -5.02 -2.34
CA ASN A 198 -9.78 -4.31 -3.35
C ASN A 198 -10.58 -5.30 -4.21
N LEU A 199 -11.90 -5.32 -4.04
CA LEU A 199 -12.80 -6.26 -4.71
C LEU A 199 -12.74 -6.15 -6.25
N GLU A 200 -12.64 -4.93 -6.78
CA GLU A 200 -12.58 -4.71 -8.22
C GLU A 200 -11.29 -5.24 -8.82
N ALA A 201 -10.15 -4.93 -8.19
CA ALA A 201 -8.85 -5.42 -8.59
C ALA A 201 -8.79 -6.95 -8.48
N GLN A 202 -9.35 -7.50 -7.40
CA GLN A 202 -9.43 -8.93 -7.16
C GLN A 202 -10.14 -9.66 -8.31
N SER A 203 -11.35 -9.26 -8.68
CA SER A 203 -12.08 -9.91 -9.78
C SER A 203 -11.29 -9.82 -11.09
N MET A 204 -10.67 -8.68 -11.38
CA MET A 204 -9.87 -8.51 -12.60
C MET A 204 -8.62 -9.40 -12.62
N MET A 205 -7.93 -9.56 -11.49
CA MET A 205 -6.73 -10.39 -11.41
C MET A 205 -7.05 -11.88 -11.51
N LEU A 206 -8.13 -12.34 -10.87
CA LEU A 206 -8.51 -13.75 -10.87
C LEU A 206 -9.08 -14.26 -12.20
N GLU A 207 -9.74 -13.39 -12.98
CA GLU A 207 -10.35 -13.77 -14.25
C GLU A 207 -9.36 -13.81 -15.44
N LYS A 208 -8.16 -13.25 -15.29
CA LYS A 208 -7.29 -12.92 -16.41
C LYS A 208 -5.97 -13.68 -16.38
N VAL A 209 -5.70 -14.38 -17.48
CA VAL A 209 -4.45 -15.13 -17.72
C VAL A 209 -3.21 -14.26 -17.55
N GLN A 210 -3.30 -12.95 -17.82
CA GLN A 210 -2.18 -12.02 -17.68
C GLN A 210 -1.61 -11.90 -16.25
N PHE A 211 -2.36 -12.32 -15.22
CA PHE A 211 -1.90 -12.31 -13.83
C PHE A 211 -1.46 -13.70 -13.33
N HIS A 212 -1.43 -14.72 -14.19
CA HIS A 212 -1.13 -16.09 -13.78
C HIS A 212 0.22 -16.19 -13.04
N ASP A 213 1.29 -15.69 -13.64
CA ASP A 213 2.64 -15.72 -13.07
C ASP A 213 2.69 -14.98 -11.71
N PHE A 214 2.04 -13.80 -11.63
CA PHE A 214 1.93 -13.06 -10.37
C PHE A 214 1.15 -13.85 -9.30
N LEU A 215 0.07 -14.53 -9.68
CA LEU A 215 -0.72 -15.34 -8.77
C LEU A 215 0.06 -16.57 -8.29
N GLU A 216 0.91 -17.17 -9.13
CA GLU A 216 1.81 -18.27 -8.70
C GLU A 216 2.84 -17.78 -7.67
N ILE A 217 3.51 -16.66 -7.95
CA ILE A 217 4.46 -16.04 -7.00
C ILE A 217 3.74 -15.65 -5.70
N THR A 218 2.51 -15.15 -5.81
CA THR A 218 1.69 -14.77 -4.65
C THR A 218 1.21 -15.98 -3.85
N PHE A 219 1.05 -17.14 -4.49
CA PHE A 219 0.74 -18.39 -3.82
C PHE A 219 1.92 -18.90 -2.99
N LEU A 220 3.16 -18.82 -3.51
CA LEU A 220 4.36 -19.13 -2.73
C LEU A 220 4.49 -18.20 -1.52
N TYR A 221 4.28 -16.88 -1.74
CA TYR A 221 4.27 -15.91 -0.65
C TYR A 221 3.16 -16.17 0.38
N PHE A 222 2.01 -16.69 -0.06
CA PHE A 222 0.97 -17.20 0.83
C PHE A 222 1.53 -18.31 1.72
N GLU A 223 2.10 -19.38 1.16
CA GLU A 223 2.63 -20.53 1.92
C GLU A 223 3.73 -20.18 2.93
N GLU A 224 4.56 -19.18 2.60
CA GLU A 224 5.72 -18.78 3.40
C GLU A 224 5.42 -17.68 4.42
N ASN A 225 4.27 -16.99 4.32
CA ASN A 225 3.94 -15.84 5.16
C ASN A 225 2.61 -16.02 5.92
N ARG A 226 2.71 -16.40 7.19
CA ARG A 226 1.57 -16.57 8.11
C ARG A 226 0.64 -15.34 8.16
N ALA A 227 1.18 -14.12 8.19
CA ALA A 227 0.37 -12.91 8.32
C ALA A 227 -0.44 -12.65 7.04
N PHE A 228 0.20 -12.79 5.88
CA PHE A 228 -0.47 -12.67 4.59
C PHE A 228 -1.51 -13.78 4.38
N ALA A 229 -1.19 -15.03 4.74
CA ALA A 229 -2.12 -16.14 4.67
C ALA A 229 -3.40 -15.90 5.49
N MET A 230 -3.26 -15.34 6.70
CA MET A 230 -4.40 -14.96 7.53
C MET A 230 -5.28 -13.90 6.85
N GLU A 231 -4.70 -12.93 6.16
CA GLU A 231 -5.46 -11.90 5.45
C GLU A 231 -6.16 -12.47 4.19
N VAL A 232 -5.49 -13.34 3.44
CA VAL A 232 -6.08 -14.05 2.29
C VAL A 232 -7.27 -14.91 2.73
N LEU A 233 -7.13 -15.69 3.80
CA LEU A 233 -8.17 -16.60 4.30
C LEU A 233 -9.37 -15.87 4.93
N LYS A 234 -9.21 -14.59 5.31
CA LYS A 234 -10.35 -13.73 5.67
C LYS A 234 -11.18 -13.31 4.45
N ASN A 235 -10.60 -13.31 3.26
CA ASN A 235 -11.28 -12.92 2.03
C ASN A 235 -12.00 -14.12 1.39
N LYS A 236 -13.34 -14.13 1.46
CA LYS A 236 -14.19 -15.21 0.96
C LYS A 236 -14.03 -15.49 -0.53
N LEU A 237 -13.85 -14.44 -1.34
CA LEU A 237 -13.75 -14.59 -2.79
C LEU A 237 -12.40 -15.22 -3.16
N LEU A 238 -11.30 -14.87 -2.49
CA LEU A 238 -10.01 -15.55 -2.69
C LEU A 238 -10.08 -17.02 -2.28
N CYS A 239 -10.75 -17.32 -1.17
CA CYS A 239 -10.95 -18.69 -0.71
C CYS A 239 -11.72 -19.57 -1.71
N ARG A 240 -12.70 -19.00 -2.41
CA ARG A 240 -13.55 -19.72 -3.36
C ARG A 240 -12.96 -19.79 -4.75
N GLU A 241 -12.46 -18.67 -5.27
CA GLU A 241 -12.12 -18.52 -6.69
C GLU A 241 -10.64 -18.70 -7.00
N TRP A 242 -9.76 -18.33 -6.07
CA TRP A 242 -8.32 -18.42 -6.27
C TRP A 242 -7.76 -19.72 -5.71
N LEU A 243 -8.07 -19.99 -4.44
CA LEU A 243 -7.45 -21.10 -3.74
C LEU A 243 -7.90 -22.47 -4.25
N LYS A 244 -9.13 -22.59 -4.81
CA LYS A 244 -9.80 -23.67 -5.61
C LYS A 244 -9.44 -25.16 -5.39
N CYS A 245 -8.54 -25.48 -4.49
CA CYS A 245 -7.90 -26.76 -4.25
C CYS A 245 -8.12 -27.10 -2.78
N ASN A 246 -8.41 -28.38 -2.53
CA ASN A 246 -8.77 -28.95 -1.24
C ASN A 246 -7.68 -28.87 -0.15
N GLU A 247 -6.62 -28.07 -0.36
CA GLU A 247 -5.39 -28.05 0.45
C GLU A 247 -4.96 -26.66 0.94
N ALA A 248 -5.51 -25.55 0.44
CA ALA A 248 -5.13 -24.21 0.89
C ALA A 248 -5.40 -23.95 2.38
N TYR A 249 -6.25 -24.78 2.99
CA TYR A 249 -6.57 -24.76 4.40
C TYR A 249 -5.61 -25.59 5.27
N LYS A 250 -4.65 -26.32 4.69
CA LYS A 250 -3.53 -27.00 5.38
C LYS A 250 -2.25 -26.15 5.33
N HIS A 251 -2.39 -24.85 5.51
CA HIS A 251 -1.28 -23.94 5.45
C HIS A 251 -0.18 -24.34 6.47
N PRO A 252 1.08 -24.50 6.04
CA PRO A 252 2.14 -25.10 6.87
C PRO A 252 2.44 -24.29 8.14
N LEU A 253 2.26 -22.98 8.08
CA LEU A 253 2.56 -22.06 9.19
C LEU A 253 1.34 -21.72 10.09
N LEU A 254 0.13 -22.18 9.76
CA LEU A 254 -1.05 -21.84 10.56
C LEU A 254 -1.25 -22.82 11.71
N THR A 255 -1.53 -22.25 12.88
CA THR A 255 -1.78 -23.00 14.11
C THR A 255 -3.27 -23.26 14.31
N ALA A 256 -3.61 -24.16 15.22
CA ALA A 256 -5.00 -24.38 15.62
C ALA A 256 -5.70 -23.08 16.09
N GLN A 257 -4.97 -22.17 16.76
CA GLN A 257 -5.51 -20.88 17.20
C GLN A 257 -5.86 -19.97 16.02
N ASP A 258 -5.06 -19.99 14.95
CA ASP A 258 -5.32 -19.21 13.74
C ASP A 258 -6.61 -19.66 13.07
N TYR A 259 -6.81 -20.98 12.95
CA TYR A 259 -8.05 -21.53 12.42
C TYR A 259 -9.26 -21.22 13.30
N ILE A 260 -9.12 -21.17 14.62
CA ILE A 260 -10.17 -20.69 15.52
C ILE A 260 -10.47 -19.21 15.29
N ALA A 261 -9.45 -18.38 15.05
CA ALA A 261 -9.66 -16.97 14.74
C ALA A 261 -10.39 -16.79 13.40
N LEU A 262 -10.00 -17.57 12.37
CA LEU A 262 -10.66 -17.58 11.07
C LEU A 262 -12.11 -18.08 11.14
N SER A 263 -12.39 -19.10 11.95
CA SER A 263 -13.77 -19.58 12.13
C SER A 263 -14.68 -18.54 12.77
N LYS A 264 -14.16 -17.79 13.75
CA LYS A 264 -14.86 -16.65 14.37
C LYS A 264 -15.09 -15.52 13.37
N TRP A 265 -14.09 -15.21 12.55
CA TRP A 265 -14.22 -14.18 11.51
C TRP A 265 -15.35 -14.50 10.52
N HIS A 266 -15.46 -15.77 10.13
CA HIS A 266 -16.48 -16.26 9.22
C HIS A 266 -17.74 -16.77 9.91
N ALA A 267 -18.07 -16.30 11.12
CA ALA A 267 -19.25 -16.77 11.87
C ALA A 267 -20.57 -16.64 11.07
N ASN A 268 -20.66 -15.66 10.17
CA ASN A 268 -21.82 -15.46 9.28
C ASN A 268 -21.80 -16.33 8.00
N ASP A 269 -20.80 -17.21 7.85
CA ASP A 269 -20.69 -18.21 6.78
C ASP A 269 -20.49 -19.59 7.42
N PRO A 270 -21.60 -20.30 7.75
CA PRO A 270 -21.53 -21.53 8.51
C PRO A 270 -20.67 -22.61 7.84
N GLY A 271 -20.65 -22.65 6.50
CA GLY A 271 -19.85 -23.62 5.75
C GLY A 271 -18.35 -23.40 5.95
N LEU A 272 -17.90 -22.16 5.72
CA LEU A 272 -16.49 -21.81 5.85
C LEU A 272 -16.02 -21.81 7.32
N SER A 273 -16.88 -21.36 8.25
CA SER A 273 -16.59 -21.42 9.68
C SER A 273 -16.40 -22.85 10.19
N ALA A 274 -17.32 -23.77 9.84
CA ALA A 274 -17.23 -25.18 10.22
C ALA A 274 -15.98 -25.84 9.65
N GLN A 275 -15.59 -25.48 8.41
CA GLN A 275 -14.36 -25.96 7.79
C GLN A 275 -13.12 -25.56 8.61
N TYR A 276 -13.03 -24.29 9.04
CA TYR A 276 -11.92 -23.84 9.88
C TYR A 276 -11.92 -24.49 11.28
N VAL A 277 -13.08 -24.72 11.90
CA VAL A 277 -13.15 -25.48 13.16
C VAL A 277 -12.60 -26.90 12.98
N ARG A 278 -12.97 -27.60 11.90
CA ARG A 278 -12.45 -28.94 11.60
C ARG A 278 -10.92 -28.94 11.48
N LEU A 279 -10.36 -27.94 10.80
CA LEU A 279 -8.91 -27.80 10.62
C LEU A 279 -8.18 -27.49 11.92
N SER A 280 -8.77 -26.65 12.79
CA SER A 280 -8.20 -26.41 14.12
C SER A 280 -8.07 -27.71 14.92
N THR A 281 -9.08 -28.58 14.83
CA THR A 281 -9.09 -29.88 15.51
C THR A 281 -8.04 -30.83 14.91
N GLN A 282 -7.89 -30.84 13.58
CA GLN A 282 -6.89 -31.66 12.90
C GLN A 282 -5.46 -31.21 13.21
N SER A 283 -5.21 -29.90 13.22
CA SER A 283 -3.91 -29.32 13.62
C SER A 283 -3.54 -29.73 15.05
N MET A 284 -4.49 -29.67 16.00
CA MET A 284 -4.25 -30.14 17.37
C MET A 284 -3.94 -31.64 17.44
N LYS A 285 -4.65 -32.48 16.67
CA LYS A 285 -4.37 -33.93 16.62
C LYS A 285 -2.96 -34.22 16.13
N ASN A 286 -2.53 -33.58 15.04
CA ASN A 286 -1.18 -33.74 14.51
C ASN A 286 -0.10 -33.33 15.53
N VAL A 287 -0.33 -32.26 16.31
CA VAL A 287 0.59 -31.86 17.39
C VAL A 287 0.66 -32.92 18.48
N ILE A 288 -0.49 -33.48 18.89
CA ILE A 288 -0.54 -34.55 19.91
C ILE A 288 0.17 -35.81 19.41
N GLU A 289 -0.11 -36.23 18.17
CA GLU A 289 0.52 -37.40 17.54
C GLU A 289 2.05 -37.22 17.41
N ASN A 290 2.51 -36.04 16.99
CA ASN A 290 3.94 -35.73 16.92
C ASN A 290 4.60 -35.67 18.30
N MET A 291 3.93 -35.12 19.32
CA MET A 291 4.44 -35.14 20.69
C MET A 291 4.53 -36.57 21.23
N GLN A 292 3.54 -37.41 20.96
CA GLN A 292 3.57 -38.83 21.35
C GLN A 292 4.71 -39.59 20.66
N MET A 293 4.94 -39.35 19.36
CA MET A 293 6.06 -39.92 18.63
C MET A 293 7.41 -39.47 19.17
N LEU A 294 7.57 -38.19 19.51
CA LEU A 294 8.79 -37.66 20.14
C LEU A 294 9.03 -38.25 21.54
N THR A 295 7.98 -38.40 22.33
CA THR A 295 8.06 -39.03 23.66
C THR A 295 8.43 -40.52 23.56
N LEU A 296 7.93 -41.20 22.52
CA LEU A 296 8.29 -42.58 22.22
C LEU A 296 9.75 -42.69 21.75
N SER A 297 10.26 -41.78 20.91
CA SER A 297 11.67 -41.79 20.49
C SER A 297 12.64 -41.44 21.62
N GLU A 298 12.31 -40.48 22.49
CA GLU A 298 13.14 -40.15 23.66
C GLU A 298 13.16 -41.29 24.69
N SER A 299 12.05 -42.02 24.86
CA SER A 299 12.02 -43.22 25.72
C SER A 299 12.79 -44.40 25.11
N THR A 300 12.83 -44.55 23.78
CA THR A 300 13.68 -45.58 23.14
C THR A 300 15.17 -45.23 23.19
N GLU A 301 15.54 -43.96 23.06
CA GLU A 301 16.93 -43.51 23.27
C GLU A 301 17.37 -43.63 24.73
N ALA A 302 16.48 -43.40 25.70
CA ALA A 302 16.75 -43.62 27.12
C ALA A 302 16.93 -45.11 27.47
N GLU A 303 16.18 -46.02 26.83
CA GLU A 303 16.37 -47.46 26.99
C GLU A 303 17.70 -47.95 26.36
N LEU A 304 18.13 -47.38 25.24
CA LEU A 304 19.42 -47.69 24.59
C LEU A 304 20.65 -47.19 25.35
N LEU A 305 20.48 -46.31 26.34
CA LEU A 305 21.56 -45.80 27.21
C LEU A 305 21.64 -46.51 28.58
N THR A 306 20.82 -47.53 28.83
CA THR A 306 20.98 -48.39 30.02
C THR A 306 21.90 -49.57 29.71
N PRO A 307 23.07 -49.72 30.38
CA PRO A 307 23.88 -50.92 30.21
C PRO A 307 23.17 -52.08 30.91
N ALA A 308 22.92 -53.14 30.16
CA ALA A 308 22.53 -54.44 30.68
C ALA A 308 23.61 -54.94 31.67
N ASN A 309 23.28 -55.00 32.96
CA ASN A 309 24.08 -55.71 33.96
C ASN A 309 23.29 -56.90 34.51
N THR A 310 23.56 -58.04 33.86
CA THR A 310 23.92 -59.34 34.41
C THR A 310 23.69 -59.60 35.91
N MET A 311 22.84 -60.62 36.16
CA MET A 311 22.81 -61.58 37.26
C MET A 311 23.80 -61.44 38.43
N ILE A 312 23.29 -61.41 39.68
CA ILE A 312 23.89 -62.12 40.83
C ILE A 312 22.79 -62.75 41.72
N VAL A 313 22.72 -64.08 41.66
CA VAL A 313 22.57 -65.13 42.70
C VAL A 313 21.90 -64.81 44.05
N GLU A 314 20.85 -65.59 44.36
CA GLU A 314 20.28 -65.81 45.69
C GLU A 314 21.26 -66.49 46.67
N MET A 315 21.38 -65.98 47.90
CA MET A 315 21.55 -66.80 49.11
C MET A 315 20.84 -66.17 50.32
N LYS A 316 20.31 -67.06 51.16
CA LYS A 316 19.31 -66.89 52.23
C LYS A 316 19.94 -66.49 53.61
N PRO A 317 19.13 -66.30 54.68
CA PRO A 317 19.20 -65.14 55.59
C PRO A 317 19.89 -65.42 56.94
N VAL A 318 20.23 -64.35 57.68
CA VAL A 318 20.46 -64.40 59.13
C VAL A 318 19.89 -63.15 59.82
N VAL A 319 19.23 -63.44 60.95
CA VAL A 319 18.58 -62.61 61.96
C VAL A 319 19.56 -61.68 62.69
N ASN A 320 19.22 -60.41 62.96
CA ASN A 320 18.86 -59.92 64.31
C ASN A 320 18.77 -58.37 64.42
N ALA A 321 17.67 -57.94 65.05
CA ALA A 321 17.49 -56.91 66.07
C ALA A 321 18.12 -55.49 66.00
N GLU A 322 17.24 -54.55 66.41
CA GLU A 322 17.46 -53.32 67.20
C GLU A 322 17.32 -51.94 66.52
N LYS A 323 16.13 -51.37 66.77
CA LYS A 323 15.89 -50.11 67.49
C LYS A 323 16.10 -48.75 66.79
N GLN A 324 14.97 -48.03 66.82
CA GLN A 324 14.75 -46.67 67.36
C GLN A 324 14.60 -45.48 66.39
N LYS A 325 13.41 -44.89 66.53
CA LYS A 325 13.09 -43.45 66.70
C LYS A 325 13.06 -42.53 65.46
N GLU A 326 11.83 -42.26 65.03
CA GLU A 326 11.23 -40.94 64.77
C GLU A 326 11.66 -39.82 65.78
N PRO A 327 11.43 -38.49 65.56
CA PRO A 327 10.55 -37.85 64.56
C PRO A 327 10.96 -36.43 64.02
N LEU A 328 10.09 -35.88 63.14
CA LEU A 328 9.58 -34.48 63.04
C LEU A 328 10.51 -33.27 62.76
N GLN A 329 10.13 -32.48 61.74
CA GLN A 329 9.79 -31.03 61.78
C GLN A 329 9.49 -30.57 60.33
N VAL A 330 8.26 -30.30 59.89
CA VAL A 330 7.44 -29.07 60.04
C VAL A 330 8.26 -27.77 60.13
N ASN A 331 8.17 -26.94 59.09
CA ASN A 331 8.05 -25.50 59.29
C ASN A 331 7.11 -24.85 58.26
N LYS A 332 6.08 -24.18 58.81
CA LYS A 332 5.14 -23.25 58.16
C LYS A 332 5.73 -21.84 58.20
N GLY A 333 5.30 -20.97 57.30
CA GLY A 333 5.54 -19.51 57.39
C GLY A 333 5.51 -18.84 56.01
N ASP A 334 4.37 -18.66 55.34
CA ASP A 334 3.33 -17.62 55.50
C ASP A 334 3.69 -16.19 55.04
N LYS A 335 2.70 -15.59 54.34
CA LYS A 335 2.43 -14.16 54.01
C LYS A 335 3.09 -13.57 52.76
N LYS A 336 2.31 -13.27 51.70
CA LYS A 336 1.35 -12.16 51.48
C LYS A 336 2.05 -10.81 51.30
N GLU A 337 1.90 -10.22 50.10
CA GLU A 337 1.22 -8.93 49.84
C GLU A 337 1.36 -8.58 48.34
N GLY A 338 0.24 -8.26 47.68
CA GLY A 338 0.24 -7.47 46.43
C GLY A 338 0.03 -5.99 46.79
N PRO A 339 -0.57 -5.15 45.93
CA PRO A 339 -0.50 -5.05 44.47
C PRO A 339 -0.05 -3.63 44.05
N ALA A 340 0.20 -3.37 42.75
CA ALA A 340 0.21 -2.00 42.24
C ALA A 340 -0.29 -1.90 40.80
N ILE A 341 -1.26 -1.01 40.66
CA ILE A 341 -1.97 -0.51 39.47
C ILE A 341 -1.06 0.47 38.70
N LEU A 342 -1.43 0.77 37.44
CA LEU A 342 -1.29 2.05 36.67
C LEU A 342 -0.73 1.75 35.27
N ARG A 343 -1.22 2.33 34.17
CA ARG A 343 -2.35 3.21 33.85
C ARG A 343 -2.55 3.12 32.34
#